data_AF-A0A7S4UYQ0-F1
#
_entry.id   AF-A0A7S4UYQ0-F1
#
_cell.length_a   1.000
_cell.length_b   1.000
_cell.length_c   1.000
_cell.angle_alpha   90.00
_cell.angle_beta   90.00
_cell.angle_gamma   90.00
#
_symmetry.space_group_name_H-M   'P 1'
#
loop_
_entity.id
_entity.type
_entity.pdbx_description
1 polymer ?
#
loop_
_entity_poly.entity_id
_entity_poly.type
_entity_poly.pdbx_seq_one_letter_code
_entity_poly.pdbx_strand_id
1 'polypeptide(L)'
;PAAMGRHVLAVAFVCLPGNLCAPTCTESVCCTGRYGYCKDNTHAPPTSAGGQPVKYTNQQLAGNAGDYTCGTGYKDKADKATLVGDSDSQCCDQKTCSDFTCDVGTRMKASPTNPAAGSEPTQADCCEMITGMCSGNGNSDEDVTCGSGYKDKANKATITGTY
;
A
#
# COMPACT_ATOMS: atom_id res chain seq x y z
N PRO A 1 5.58 -45.38 -25.43
CA PRO A 1 5.14 -45.66 -24.05
C PRO A 1 6.22 -46.40 -23.24
N ALA A 2 6.89 -45.69 -22.32
CA ALA A 2 7.64 -46.21 -21.16
C ALA A 2 8.35 -44.98 -20.53
N ALA A 3 7.75 -44.35 -19.53
CA ALA A 3 7.89 -44.61 -18.10
C ALA A 3 9.02 -43.74 -17.48
N MET A 4 8.57 -42.69 -16.80
CA MET A 4 9.39 -41.73 -16.04
C MET A 4 10.06 -42.44 -14.85
N GLY A 5 11.39 -42.37 -14.77
CA GLY A 5 12.16 -42.82 -13.61
C GLY A 5 12.06 -41.81 -12.48
N ARG A 6 11.29 -42.15 -11.44
CA ARG A 6 11.17 -41.39 -10.19
C ARG A 6 12.34 -41.77 -9.28
N HIS A 7 13.33 -40.91 -9.15
CA HIS A 7 14.42 -41.10 -8.19
C HIS A 7 13.87 -41.01 -6.76
N VAL A 8 13.75 -42.16 -6.09
CA VAL A 8 13.54 -42.25 -4.65
C VAL A 8 14.89 -42.06 -4.00
N LEU A 9 15.18 -40.84 -3.55
CA LEU A 9 16.36 -40.59 -2.70
C LEU A 9 16.05 -41.11 -1.30
N ALA A 10 16.73 -42.19 -0.91
CA ALA A 10 16.61 -42.78 0.41
C ALA A 10 17.14 -41.82 1.48
N VAL A 11 16.29 -41.42 2.42
CA VAL A 11 16.68 -40.64 3.61
C VAL A 11 17.20 -41.63 4.66
N ALA A 12 18.51 -41.62 4.90
CA ALA A 12 19.11 -42.35 6.00
C ALA A 12 18.79 -41.66 7.33
N PHE A 13 17.93 -42.27 8.14
CA PHE A 13 17.74 -41.90 9.54
C PHE A 13 18.87 -42.50 10.38
N VAL A 14 19.78 -41.66 10.88
CA VAL A 14 20.67 -42.04 11.99
C VAL A 14 20.14 -41.37 13.25
N CYS A 15 19.29 -42.09 13.99
CA CYS A 15 18.90 -41.70 15.34
C CYS A 15 19.90 -42.31 16.34
N LEU A 16 20.67 -41.47 17.03
CA LEU A 16 21.39 -41.87 18.25
C LEU A 16 20.40 -41.92 19.42
N PRO A 17 20.57 -42.84 20.38
CA PRO A 17 19.64 -42.96 21.50
C PRO A 17 19.91 -41.85 22.52
N GLY A 18 18.89 -41.05 22.84
CA GLY A 18 18.84 -40.30 24.10
C GLY A 18 18.76 -38.78 24.06
N ASN A 19 18.65 -38.11 22.90
CA ASN A 19 18.34 -36.68 22.90
C ASN A 19 17.44 -36.28 21.72
N LEU A 20 16.32 -35.67 22.08
CA LEU A 20 15.42 -34.84 21.27
C LEU A 20 15.69 -34.90 19.76
N CYS A 21 15.00 -35.81 19.06
CA CYS A 21 14.74 -35.62 17.64
C CYS A 21 13.78 -34.43 17.51
N ALA A 22 14.29 -33.20 17.63
CA ALA A 22 13.65 -32.08 16.98
C ALA A 22 13.63 -32.45 15.48
N PRO A 23 12.46 -32.45 14.81
CA PRO A 23 12.42 -32.74 13.39
C PRO A 23 13.36 -31.74 12.70
N THR A 24 14.48 -32.23 12.18
CA THR A 24 15.37 -31.41 11.36
C THR A 24 14.57 -30.97 10.15
N CYS A 25 14.27 -29.67 10.13
CA CYS A 25 13.64 -28.96 9.03
C CYS A 25 14.22 -29.41 7.69
N THR A 26 13.45 -30.12 6.87
CA THR A 26 13.74 -30.27 5.45
C THR A 26 13.09 -29.11 4.70
N GLU A 27 13.73 -28.60 3.63
CA GLU A 27 13.25 -27.47 2.83
C GLU A 27 11.76 -27.59 2.43
N SER A 28 11.27 -28.79 2.14
CA SER A 28 9.88 -29.00 1.73
C SER A 28 8.82 -28.74 2.82
N VAL A 29 9.20 -28.81 4.10
CA VAL A 29 8.28 -28.63 5.24
C VAL A 29 8.49 -27.25 5.89
N CYS A 30 9.71 -26.68 5.81
CA CYS A 30 10.02 -25.37 6.39
C CYS A 30 9.99 -24.20 5.38
N CYS A 31 9.87 -24.44 4.07
CA CYS A 31 9.96 -23.39 3.03
C CYS A 31 8.74 -23.22 2.11
N THR A 32 7.59 -23.84 2.39
CA THR A 32 6.38 -23.63 1.55
C THR A 32 5.43 -22.55 2.08
N GLY A 33 5.63 -22.12 3.32
CA GLY A 33 4.84 -21.07 3.95
C GLY A 33 5.46 -19.69 3.81
N ARG A 34 4.70 -18.73 3.29
CA ARG A 34 5.09 -17.32 3.22
C ARG A 34 4.87 -16.65 4.58
N TYR A 35 5.92 -16.12 5.20
CA TYR A 35 5.87 -15.30 6.41
C TYR A 35 7.02 -14.26 6.40
N GLY A 36 6.89 -13.16 7.13
CA GLY A 36 7.90 -12.09 7.16
C GLY A 36 7.93 -11.19 5.92
N TYR A 37 6.94 -11.32 5.05
CA TYR A 37 6.73 -10.42 3.92
C TYR A 37 5.80 -9.29 4.34
N CYS A 38 5.84 -8.18 3.61
CA CYS A 38 4.94 -7.07 3.86
C CYS A 38 3.48 -7.40 3.52
N LYS A 39 3.21 -8.41 2.66
CA LYS A 39 1.86 -8.86 2.29
C LYS A 39 1.78 -10.33 1.88
N ASP A 40 0.56 -10.86 1.89
CA ASP A 40 0.14 -12.21 1.50
C ASP A 40 0.84 -13.32 2.32
N ASN A 41 1.07 -13.04 3.59
CA ASN A 41 1.61 -14.03 4.51
C ASN A 41 0.56 -15.12 4.74
N THR A 42 1.00 -16.37 4.65
CA THR A 42 0.17 -17.56 4.85
C THR A 42 0.42 -18.20 6.21
N HIS A 43 1.47 -17.77 6.91
CA HIS A 43 1.92 -18.36 8.16
C HIS A 43 2.41 -17.30 9.17
N ALA A 44 2.30 -17.64 10.45
CA ALA A 44 2.90 -16.90 11.55
C ALA A 44 4.39 -17.21 11.70
N PRO A 45 5.21 -16.27 12.23
CA PRO A 45 6.61 -16.54 12.52
C PRO A 45 6.75 -17.66 13.58
N PRO A 46 7.82 -18.47 13.52
CA PRO A 46 8.06 -19.51 14.50
C PRO A 46 8.32 -18.90 15.89
N THR A 47 7.79 -19.54 16.93
CA THR A 47 7.89 -19.04 18.33
C THR A 47 9.24 -19.33 18.99
N SER A 48 10.08 -20.16 18.37
CA SER A 48 11.42 -20.52 18.84
C SER A 48 12.32 -20.93 17.68
N ALA A 49 13.63 -20.90 17.90
CA ALA A 49 14.61 -21.35 16.91
C ALA A 49 14.36 -22.82 16.55
N GLY A 50 14.12 -23.09 15.26
CA GLY A 50 13.78 -24.42 14.75
C GLY A 50 12.29 -24.82 14.88
N GLY A 51 11.44 -23.93 15.40
CA GLY A 51 9.98 -24.13 15.42
C GLY A 51 9.39 -24.15 14.01
N GLN A 52 8.31 -24.91 13.82
CA GLN A 52 7.57 -24.90 12.56
C GLN A 52 6.64 -23.67 12.49
N PRO A 53 6.54 -23.00 11.34
CA PRO A 53 5.58 -21.91 11.15
C PRO A 53 4.15 -22.45 11.19
N VAL A 54 3.23 -21.68 11.80
CA VAL A 54 1.82 -22.07 11.93
C VAL A 54 1.01 -21.41 10.82
N LYS A 55 0.28 -22.21 10.05
CA LYS A 55 -0.59 -21.70 8.98
C LYS A 55 -1.74 -20.88 9.56
N TYR A 56 -2.01 -19.72 8.98
CA TYR A 56 -3.20 -18.93 9.29
C TYR A 56 -4.47 -19.63 8.79
N THR A 57 -5.55 -19.53 9.56
CA THR A 57 -6.88 -19.96 9.12
C THR A 57 -7.38 -19.07 7.97
N ASN A 58 -8.33 -19.56 7.17
CA ASN A 58 -8.93 -18.76 6.11
C ASN A 58 -9.58 -17.46 6.64
N GLN A 59 -10.13 -17.49 7.86
CA GLN A 59 -10.71 -16.31 8.51
C GLN A 59 -9.63 -15.28 8.87
N GLN A 60 -8.46 -15.73 9.35
CA GLN A 60 -7.33 -14.85 9.65
C GLN A 60 -6.76 -14.22 8.37
N LEU A 61 -6.62 -15.01 7.30
CA LEU A 61 -6.15 -14.50 6.01
C LEU A 61 -7.13 -13.50 5.39
N ALA A 62 -8.44 -13.73 5.53
CA ALA A 62 -9.44 -12.74 5.10
C ALA A 62 -9.35 -11.42 5.88
N GLY A 63 -8.75 -11.43 7.06
CA GLY A 63 -8.41 -10.25 7.85
C GLY A 63 -6.99 -9.73 7.65
N ASN A 64 -6.26 -10.20 6.62
CA ASN A 64 -4.86 -9.87 6.37
C ASN A 64 -3.91 -10.16 7.56
N ALA A 65 -4.21 -11.18 8.36
CA ALA A 65 -3.36 -11.54 9.49
C ALA A 65 -1.92 -11.84 9.03
N GLY A 66 -0.95 -11.23 9.71
CA GLY A 66 0.48 -11.38 9.40
C GLY A 66 1.02 -10.40 8.36
N ASP A 67 0.15 -9.70 7.64
CA ASP A 67 0.57 -8.65 6.69
C ASP A 67 0.92 -7.36 7.42
N TYR A 68 1.93 -6.66 6.92
CA TYR A 68 2.30 -5.37 7.46
C TYR A 68 1.21 -4.33 7.14
N THR A 69 0.79 -3.56 8.12
CA THR A 69 -0.17 -2.47 7.91
C THR A 69 0.57 -1.14 8.03
N CYS A 70 0.54 -0.34 6.97
CA CYS A 70 1.18 0.97 6.96
C CYS A 70 0.52 1.92 7.97
N GLY A 71 1.34 2.65 8.72
CA GLY A 71 0.89 3.64 9.68
C GLY A 71 0.29 4.90 9.04
N THR A 72 -0.16 5.82 9.90
CA THR A 72 -0.59 7.16 9.47
C THR A 72 0.50 7.86 8.65
N GLY A 73 0.10 8.55 7.59
CA GLY A 73 1.00 9.23 6.66
C GLY A 73 1.66 8.30 5.65
N TYR A 74 1.40 6.99 5.68
CA TYR A 74 2.00 6.03 4.76
C TYR A 74 0.95 5.27 3.96
N LYS A 75 1.35 4.77 2.79
CA LYS A 75 0.56 3.90 1.91
C LYS A 75 1.39 2.68 1.55
N ASP A 76 0.72 1.60 1.15
CA ASP A 76 1.39 0.40 0.66
C ASP A 76 2.32 0.75 -0.53
N LYS A 77 3.55 0.22 -0.52
CA LYS A 77 4.39 0.23 -1.72
C LYS A 77 3.71 -0.53 -2.85
N ALA A 78 3.92 -0.09 -4.08
CA ALA A 78 3.32 -0.73 -5.25
C ALA A 78 3.68 -2.23 -5.35
N ASP A 79 4.90 -2.58 -4.95
CA ASP A 79 5.48 -3.92 -4.97
C ASP A 79 5.48 -4.59 -3.57
N LYS A 80 4.70 -4.07 -2.61
CA LYS A 80 4.64 -4.54 -1.21
C LYS A 80 4.48 -6.05 -1.08
N ALA A 81 3.70 -6.68 -1.96
CA ALA A 81 3.55 -8.13 -1.98
C ALA A 81 4.89 -8.85 -2.08
N THR A 82 5.88 -8.33 -2.79
CA THR A 82 7.19 -8.99 -2.97
C THR A 82 8.24 -8.60 -1.94
N LEU A 83 7.96 -7.60 -1.11
CA LEU A 83 8.93 -7.06 -0.16
C LEU A 83 8.96 -7.89 1.12
N VAL A 84 10.17 -8.14 1.61
CA VAL A 84 10.43 -8.68 2.95
C VAL A 84 10.57 -7.50 3.91
N GLY A 85 9.84 -7.53 5.03
CA GLY A 85 9.88 -6.45 5.99
C GLY A 85 8.75 -6.47 7.00
N ASP A 86 8.96 -5.71 8.07
CA ASP A 86 8.07 -5.57 9.22
C ASP A 86 7.99 -4.12 9.72
N SER A 87 8.36 -3.14 8.87
CA SER A 87 8.36 -1.71 9.19
C SER A 87 7.87 -0.84 8.03
N ASP A 88 7.42 0.38 8.34
CA ASP A 88 6.95 1.35 7.35
C ASP A 88 8.03 1.63 6.30
N SER A 89 9.29 1.75 6.73
CA SER A 89 10.42 2.01 5.82
C SER A 89 10.63 0.92 4.77
N GLN A 90 10.29 -0.33 5.10
CA GLN A 90 10.44 -1.47 4.20
C GLN A 90 9.19 -1.70 3.37
N CYS A 91 8.00 -1.50 3.95
CA CYS A 91 6.75 -1.95 3.36
C CYS A 91 5.90 -0.83 2.75
N CYS A 92 6.20 0.43 3.08
CA CYS A 92 5.32 1.56 2.83
C CYS A 92 6.04 2.75 2.18
N ASP A 93 5.29 3.54 1.43
CA ASP A 93 5.71 4.82 0.90
C ASP A 93 5.04 5.95 1.68
N GLN A 94 5.77 7.04 1.92
CA GLN A 94 5.20 8.26 2.51
C GLN A 94 4.13 8.81 1.55
N LYS A 95 2.95 9.10 2.08
CA LYS A 95 1.92 9.84 1.35
C LYS A 95 2.41 11.26 1.12
N THR A 96 2.19 11.75 -0.09
CA THR A 96 2.57 13.10 -0.50
C THR A 96 1.36 13.87 -0.98
N CYS A 97 1.51 15.14 -1.33
CA CYS A 97 0.40 15.89 -1.90
C CYS A 97 -0.13 15.29 -3.21
N SER A 98 0.64 14.47 -3.94
CA SER A 98 0.10 13.76 -5.12
C SER A 98 -0.94 12.69 -4.77
N ASP A 99 -0.98 12.26 -3.51
CA ASP A 99 -1.97 11.32 -2.99
C ASP A 99 -3.21 12.01 -2.43
N PHE A 100 -3.20 13.35 -2.38
CA PHE A 100 -4.26 14.15 -1.81
C PHE A 100 -5.22 14.66 -2.89
N THR A 101 -6.51 14.65 -2.60
CA THR A 101 -7.55 15.22 -3.46
C THR A 101 -8.04 16.52 -2.84
N CYS A 102 -7.88 17.61 -3.58
CA CYS A 102 -8.32 18.92 -3.12
C CYS A 102 -9.85 19.06 -3.11
N ASP A 103 -10.37 19.79 -2.13
CA ASP A 103 -11.79 20.13 -2.04
C ASP A 103 -12.29 20.94 -3.26
N VAL A 104 -13.61 20.92 -3.48
CA VAL A 104 -14.26 21.72 -4.54
C VAL A 104 -13.93 23.21 -4.37
N GLY A 105 -13.67 23.90 -5.48
CA GLY A 105 -13.26 25.32 -5.47
C GLY A 105 -11.77 25.54 -5.15
N THR A 106 -11.01 24.46 -4.96
CA THR A 106 -9.56 24.49 -4.77
C THR A 106 -8.86 23.60 -5.79
N ARG A 107 -7.55 23.81 -5.94
CA ARG A 107 -6.69 23.03 -6.82
C ARG A 107 -5.36 22.74 -6.14
N MET A 108 -4.63 21.75 -6.65
CA MET A 108 -3.25 21.50 -6.21
C MET A 108 -2.42 22.78 -6.41
N LYS A 109 -1.63 23.15 -5.40
CA LYS A 109 -0.65 24.24 -5.53
C LYS A 109 0.35 23.88 -6.64
N ALA A 110 0.86 24.88 -7.34
CA ALA A 110 1.95 24.66 -8.29
C ALA A 110 3.24 24.16 -7.61
N SER A 111 3.43 24.50 -6.34
CA SER A 111 4.54 24.04 -5.50
C SER A 111 4.01 23.67 -4.12
N PRO A 112 3.37 22.50 -3.99
CA PRO A 112 2.83 22.05 -2.72
C PRO A 112 3.95 21.71 -1.75
N THR A 113 3.69 21.91 -0.45
CA THR A 113 4.63 21.48 0.59
C THR A 113 4.25 20.06 1.00
N ASN A 114 5.11 19.09 0.70
CA ASN A 114 4.84 17.72 1.13
C ASN A 114 4.88 17.61 2.67
N PRO A 115 4.05 16.72 3.26
CA PRO A 115 4.04 16.53 4.69
C PRO A 115 5.37 16.00 5.20
N ALA A 116 5.66 16.25 6.49
CA ALA A 116 6.77 15.60 7.18
C ALA A 116 6.53 14.08 7.26
N ALA A 117 7.60 13.31 7.42
CA ALA A 117 7.54 11.86 7.53
C ALA A 117 6.57 11.42 8.65
N GLY A 118 5.67 10.47 8.34
CA GLY A 118 4.63 9.98 9.24
C GLY A 118 3.41 10.90 9.42
N SER A 119 3.31 11.98 8.67
CA SER A 119 2.15 12.87 8.67
C SER A 119 1.30 12.69 7.40
N GLU A 120 -0.02 12.91 7.52
CA GLU A 120 -0.91 12.94 6.35
C GLU A 120 -0.75 14.27 5.59
N PRO A 121 -0.89 14.26 4.25
CA PRO A 121 -1.04 15.50 3.49
C PRO A 121 -2.33 16.23 3.90
N THR A 122 -2.30 17.57 3.91
CA THR A 122 -3.44 18.40 4.31
C THR A 122 -3.90 19.32 3.18
N GLN A 123 -5.16 19.75 3.26
CA GLN A 123 -5.73 20.75 2.35
C GLN A 123 -4.90 22.04 2.31
N ALA A 124 -4.41 22.51 3.46
CA ALA A 124 -3.64 23.76 3.54
C ALA A 124 -2.25 23.65 2.90
N ASP A 125 -1.59 22.50 3.06
CA ASP A 125 -0.25 22.25 2.54
C ASP A 125 -0.24 21.96 1.04
N CYS A 126 -1.27 21.25 0.56
CA CYS A 126 -1.34 20.75 -0.80
C CYS A 126 -2.14 21.65 -1.75
N CYS A 127 -3.18 22.34 -1.26
CA CYS A 127 -4.17 22.98 -2.13
C CYS A 127 -4.19 24.51 -1.97
N GLU A 128 -4.63 25.18 -3.02
CA GLU A 128 -4.90 26.62 -3.05
C GLU A 128 -6.28 26.88 -3.64
N MET A 129 -6.86 28.02 -3.26
CA MET A 129 -8.14 28.47 -3.81
C MET A 129 -8.02 28.72 -5.31
N ILE A 130 -9.03 28.32 -6.08
CA ILE A 130 -9.15 28.71 -7.48
C ILE A 130 -9.66 30.15 -7.52
N THR A 131 -8.96 31.03 -8.22
CA THR A 131 -9.31 32.45 -8.38
C THR A 131 -9.08 32.92 -9.81
N GLY A 132 -9.79 33.96 -10.24
CA GLY A 132 -9.60 34.61 -11.55
C GLY A 132 -10.09 33.78 -12.75
N MET A 133 -10.91 32.76 -12.50
CA MET A 133 -11.59 31.98 -13.53
C MET A 133 -12.97 32.58 -13.84
N CYS A 134 -13.54 32.28 -15.00
CA CYS A 134 -14.91 32.68 -15.30
C CYS A 134 -15.94 31.82 -14.55
N SER A 135 -15.61 30.62 -14.12
CA SER A 135 -16.44 29.80 -13.22
C SER A 135 -15.61 28.82 -12.41
N GLY A 136 -16.15 28.36 -11.28
CA GLY A 136 -15.52 27.36 -10.43
C GLY A 136 -14.42 27.94 -9.54
N ASN A 137 -14.45 29.24 -9.29
CA ASN A 137 -13.61 29.84 -8.26
C ASN A 137 -14.03 29.30 -6.88
N GLY A 138 -13.10 29.34 -5.92
CA GLY A 138 -13.40 28.96 -4.54
C GLY A 138 -14.41 29.89 -3.87
N ASN A 139 -14.43 31.16 -4.30
CA ASN A 139 -15.51 32.08 -4.01
C ASN A 139 -16.44 32.16 -5.22
N SER A 140 -17.64 31.58 -5.14
CA SER A 140 -18.60 31.58 -6.25
C SER A 140 -19.09 32.97 -6.64
N ASP A 141 -18.99 33.95 -5.74
CA ASP A 141 -19.37 35.34 -6.06
C ASP A 141 -18.40 35.99 -7.06
N GLU A 142 -17.22 35.41 -7.24
CA GLU A 142 -16.22 35.82 -8.24
C GLU A 142 -16.45 35.16 -9.61
N ASP A 143 -17.42 34.25 -9.72
CA ASP A 143 -17.76 33.65 -11.01
C ASP A 143 -18.50 34.66 -11.91
N VAL A 144 -18.03 34.76 -13.15
CA VAL A 144 -18.59 35.69 -14.13
C VAL A 144 -19.98 35.21 -14.57
N THR A 145 -21.00 36.06 -14.41
CA THR A 145 -22.34 35.79 -14.96
C THR A 145 -22.53 36.59 -16.26
N CYS A 146 -22.91 35.90 -17.34
CA CYS A 146 -23.17 36.57 -18.61
C CYS A 146 -24.41 37.48 -18.53
N GLY A 147 -24.25 38.74 -18.94
CA GLY A 147 -25.35 39.69 -19.07
C GLY A 147 -26.32 39.37 -20.21
N SER A 148 -27.39 40.16 -20.33
CA SER A 148 -28.43 39.97 -21.34
C SER A 148 -27.87 39.95 -22.77
N GLY A 149 -28.30 38.97 -23.58
CA GLY A 149 -27.84 38.77 -24.95
C GLY A 149 -26.59 37.90 -25.10
N TYR A 150 -25.97 37.49 -23.99
CA TYR A 150 -24.81 36.61 -23.95
C TYR A 150 -25.16 35.26 -23.31
N LYS A 151 -24.32 34.25 -23.58
CA LYS A 151 -24.40 32.93 -22.94
C LYS A 151 -23.01 32.44 -22.62
N ASP A 152 -22.93 31.52 -21.66
CA ASP A 152 -21.69 30.86 -21.29
C ASP A 152 -21.04 30.19 -22.49
N LYS A 153 -19.72 30.33 -22.58
CA LYS A 153 -18.90 29.52 -23.47
C LYS A 153 -18.91 28.09 -22.94
N ALA A 154 -18.89 27.11 -23.85
CA ALA A 154 -18.88 25.70 -23.48
C ALA A 154 -17.70 25.33 -22.54
N ASN A 155 -16.58 26.04 -22.65
CA ASN A 155 -15.38 25.85 -21.85
C ASN A 155 -15.20 26.91 -20.73
N LYS A 156 -16.28 27.53 -20.23
CA LYS A 156 -16.21 28.59 -19.19
C LYS A 156 -15.34 28.24 -17.98
N ALA A 157 -15.40 26.99 -17.52
CA ALA A 157 -14.64 26.49 -16.37
C ALA A 157 -13.11 26.45 -16.57
N THR A 158 -12.62 26.58 -17.81
CA THR A 158 -11.18 26.61 -18.10
C THR A 158 -10.70 27.98 -18.58
N ILE A 159 -11.58 28.98 -18.63
CA ILE A 159 -11.25 30.33 -19.06
C ILE A 159 -10.90 31.17 -17.85
N THR A 160 -9.74 31.83 -17.91
CA THR A 160 -9.37 32.92 -17.01
C THR A 160 -10.04 34.22 -17.45
N GLY A 161 -10.59 34.99 -16.53
CA GLY A 161 -11.19 36.29 -16.82
C GLY A 161 -11.96 36.85 -15.64
N THR A 162 -11.87 38.18 -15.46
CA THR A 162 -12.45 38.90 -14.31
C THR A 162 -13.63 39.81 -14.67
N TYR A 163 -14.04 39.88 -15.95
CA TYR A 163 -15.16 40.69 -16.44
C TYR A 163 -15.53 40.31 -17.88
#